data_AF-A0A536R2P5-F1
#
_entry.id   AF-A0A536R2P5-F1
#
_cell.length_a   1.000
_cell.length_b   1.000
_cell.length_c   1.000
_cell.angle_alpha   90.00
_cell.angle_beta   90.00
_cell.angle_gamma   90.00
#
_symmetry.space_group_name_H-M   'P 1'
#
loop_
_entity.id
_entity.type
_entity.pdbx_description
1 polymer ?
#
loop_
_entity_poly.entity_id
_entity_poly.type
_entity_poly.pdbx_seq_one_letter_code
_entity_poly.pdbx_strand_id
1 'polypeptide(L)' 'MTKLVRYVCRASGHQQLSLFDAQAPWSPNPLTLREGAWAYCPIGAQEAHDWEQIADRLIDDLREETERTISAAQSGGSA' A
#
# COMPACT_ATOMS: atom_id res chain seq x y z
N MET A 1 -3.47 -14.42 8.15
CA MET A 1 -2.92 -15.34 7.13
C MET A 1 -1.81 -14.57 6.44
N THR A 2 -0.55 -14.90 6.73
CA THR A 2 0.62 -14.13 6.28
C THR A 2 0.83 -14.33 4.78
N LYS A 3 0.93 -13.23 4.01
CA LYS A 3 1.12 -13.26 2.56
C LYS A 3 2.45 -12.58 2.20
N LEU A 4 3.19 -13.21 1.29
CA LEU A 4 4.38 -12.62 0.67
C LEU A 4 3.97 -11.78 -0.54
N VAL A 5 4.43 -10.54 -0.56
CA VAL A 5 4.16 -9.54 -1.59
C VAL A 5 5.41 -9.35 -2.44
N ARG A 6 5.23 -9.29 -3.77
CA ARG A 6 6.30 -9.07 -4.75
C ARG A 6 6.23 -7.74 -5.47
N TYR A 7 5.11 -7.04 -5.35
CA TYR A 7 4.91 -5.76 -6.01
C TYR A 7 4.30 -4.76 -5.03
N VAL A 8 4.77 -3.53 -5.04
CA VAL A 8 4.21 -2.41 -4.27
C VAL A 8 3.81 -1.31 -5.22
N CYS A 9 2.62 -0.76 -5.03
CA CYS A 9 2.19 0.43 -5.77
C CYS A 9 2.96 1.64 -5.26
N ARG A 10 3.51 2.44 -6.18
CA ARG A 10 4.24 3.69 -5.94
C ARG A 10 3.56 4.93 -6.51
N ALA A 11 2.35 4.79 -7.04
CA ALA A 11 1.59 5.91 -7.58
C ALA A 11 1.44 6.99 -6.50
N SER A 12 1.89 8.22 -6.77
CA SER A 12 1.99 9.29 -5.76
C SER A 12 0.66 9.57 -5.05
N GLY A 13 -0.46 9.56 -5.78
CA GLY A 13 -1.80 9.74 -5.20
C GLY A 13 -2.23 8.58 -4.28
N HIS A 14 -1.63 7.41 -4.43
CA HIS A 14 -1.88 6.24 -3.59
C HIS A 14 -0.97 6.17 -2.36
N GLN A 15 0.11 6.98 -2.30
CA GLN A 15 1.03 7.03 -1.16
C GLN A 15 0.66 8.07 -0.11
N GLN A 16 -0.35 8.91 -0.37
CA GLN A 16 -0.65 10.10 0.42
C GLN A 16 -1.92 9.97 1.29
N LEU A 17 -2.75 8.96 1.04
CA LEU A 17 -4.00 8.76 1.78
C LEU A 17 -3.80 7.76 2.92
N SER A 18 -4.48 8.01 4.03
CA SER A 18 -4.53 7.09 5.17
C SER A 18 -5.03 5.70 4.74
N LEU A 19 -4.47 4.64 5.33
CA LEU A 19 -4.97 3.27 5.11
C LEU A 19 -6.45 3.12 5.53
N PHE A 20 -6.93 3.95 6.45
CA PHE A 20 -8.33 3.95 6.89
C PHE A 20 -9.29 4.54 5.83
N ASP A 21 -8.76 5.34 4.90
CA ASP A 21 -9.52 5.92 3.78
C ASP A 21 -9.40 5.05 2.51
N ALA A 22 -8.90 3.82 2.63
CA ALA A 22 -8.75 2.92 1.49
C ALA A 22 -10.11 2.62 0.84
N GLN A 23 -10.14 2.68 -0.49
CA GLN A 23 -11.34 2.53 -1.32
C GLN A 23 -11.71 1.06 -1.58
N ALA A 24 -10.98 0.11 -1.00
CA ALA A 24 -11.29 -1.30 -1.14
C ALA A 24 -12.61 -1.65 -0.42
N PRO A 25 -13.52 -2.43 -1.03
CA PRO A 25 -14.76 -2.90 -0.38
C PRO A 25 -14.53 -3.68 0.93
N TRP A 26 -13.31 -4.20 1.09
CA TRP A 26 -12.82 -5.00 2.22
C TRP A 26 -11.75 -4.25 3.00
N SER A 27 -11.73 -2.91 2.90
CA SER A 27 -10.80 -2.03 3.61
C SER A 27 -10.58 -2.52 5.05
N PRO A 28 -9.31 -2.64 5.49
CA PRO A 28 -8.12 -2.10 4.86
C PRO A 28 -7.36 -3.15 4.01
N ASN A 29 -8.00 -4.08 3.30
CA ASN A 29 -7.26 -5.09 2.54
C ASN A 29 -6.66 -4.51 1.23
N PRO A 30 -5.34 -4.26 1.20
CA PRO A 30 -4.65 -3.52 0.14
C PRO A 30 -4.05 -4.46 -0.94
N LEU A 31 -4.47 -5.72 -0.93
CA LEU A 31 -3.84 -6.79 -1.71
C LEU A 31 -4.61 -7.10 -2.98
N THR A 32 -3.88 -7.16 -4.08
CA THR A 32 -4.35 -7.67 -5.37
C THR A 32 -3.39 -8.72 -5.92
N LEU A 33 -3.76 -9.39 -7.00
CA LEU A 33 -2.88 -10.30 -7.73
C LEU A 33 -2.30 -9.60 -8.96
N ARG A 34 -0.99 -9.72 -9.13
CA ARG A 34 -0.26 -9.28 -10.33
C ARG A 34 0.70 -10.36 -10.75
N GLU A 35 0.64 -10.78 -12.01
CA GLU A 35 1.56 -11.77 -12.59
C GLU A 35 1.68 -13.05 -11.73
N GLY A 36 0.57 -13.46 -11.10
CA GLY A 36 0.51 -14.64 -10.23
C GLY A 36 1.06 -14.44 -8.81
N ALA A 37 1.50 -13.24 -8.43
CA ALA A 37 1.98 -12.92 -7.09
C ALA A 37 1.11 -11.86 -6.40
N TRP A 38 1.20 -11.78 -5.07
CA TRP A 38 0.53 -10.71 -4.33
C TRP A 38 1.21 -9.37 -4.57
N ALA A 39 0.39 -8.34 -4.77
CA ALA A 39 0.77 -6.96 -4.93
C ALA A 39 0.04 -6.09 -3.89
N TYR A 40 0.72 -5.10 -3.34
CA TYR A 40 0.24 -4.23 -2.27
C TYR A 40 0.03 -2.81 -2.78
N CYS A 41 -1.20 -2.29 -2.68
CA CYS A 41 -1.50 -0.87 -2.86
C CYS A 41 -2.09 -0.30 -1.56
N PRO A 42 -1.48 0.72 -0.94
CA PRO A 42 -1.95 1.28 0.33
C PRO A 42 -3.45 1.59 0.38
N ILE A 43 -4.00 2.15 -0.70
CA ILE A 43 -5.38 2.62 -0.73
C ILE A 43 -6.35 1.62 -1.38
N GLY A 44 -5.84 0.50 -1.90
CA GLY A 44 -6.66 -0.49 -2.61
C GLY A 44 -7.47 0.07 -3.78
N ALA A 45 -6.95 1.08 -4.47
CA ALA A 45 -7.67 1.78 -5.53
C ALA A 45 -7.95 0.90 -6.75
N GLN A 46 -9.08 1.16 -7.40
CA GLN A 46 -9.42 0.58 -8.70
C GLN A 46 -8.76 1.32 -9.87
N GLU A 47 -8.17 2.49 -9.60
CA GLU A 47 -7.45 3.31 -10.57
C GLU A 47 -6.11 2.69 -11.00
N ALA A 48 -5.43 3.34 -11.94
CA ALA A 48 -4.13 2.89 -12.44
C ALA A 48 -3.08 2.88 -11.33
N HIS A 49 -2.24 1.83 -11.32
CA HIS A 49 -1.17 1.66 -10.35
C HIS A 49 0.18 1.75 -11.03
N ASP A 50 1.16 2.30 -10.31
CA ASP A 50 2.57 2.23 -10.68
C ASP A 50 3.24 1.12 -9.87
N TRP A 51 3.35 -0.08 -10.45
CA TRP A 51 3.83 -1.25 -9.74
C TRP A 51 5.34 -1.35 -9.79
N GLU A 52 5.99 -1.24 -8.63
CA GLU A 52 7.40 -1.56 -8.46
C GLU A 52 7.53 -3.02 -8.00
N GLN A 53 8.38 -3.80 -8.68
CA GLN A 53 8.76 -5.13 -8.21
C GLN A 53 9.77 -5.02 -7.07
N ILE A 54 9.53 -5.77 -6.00
CA ILE A 54 10.38 -5.79 -4.80
C ILE A 54 10.79 -7.23 -4.45
N ALA A 55 11.76 -7.38 -3.54
CA ALA A 55 12.00 -8.66 -2.89
C ALA A 55 10.74 -9.11 -2.11
N ASP A 56 10.54 -10.42 -1.98
CA ASP A 56 9.41 -11.00 -1.25
C ASP A 56 9.38 -10.45 0.19
N ARG A 57 8.32 -9.73 0.54
CA ARG A 57 8.11 -9.13 1.87
C ARG A 57 6.76 -9.51 2.46
N LEU A 58 6.65 -9.54 3.79
CA LEU A 58 5.37 -9.79 4.44
C LEU A 58 4.47 -8.56 4.28
N ILE A 59 3.18 -8.83 4.05
CA ILE A 59 2.14 -7.79 3.98
C ILE A 59 2.09 -6.90 5.22
N ASP A 60 2.28 -7.48 6.41
CA ASP A 60 2.18 -6.75 7.67
C ASP A 60 3.35 -5.75 7.81
N ASP A 61 4.57 -6.14 7.45
CA ASP A 61 5.73 -5.23 7.41
C ASP A 61 5.51 -4.05 6.47
N LEU A 62 4.94 -4.30 5.28
CA LEU A 62 4.65 -3.27 4.29
C LEU A 62 3.57 -2.30 4.78
N ARG A 63 2.55 -2.80 5.48
CA ARG A 63 1.50 -1.97 6.07
C ARG A 63 2.06 -1.08 7.18
N GLU A 64 2.82 -1.65 8.11
CA GLU A 64 3.43 -0.89 9.20
C GLU A 64 4.40 0.19 8.70
N GLU A 65 5.18 -0.12 7.66
CA GLU A 65 6.05 0.87 7.00
C GLU A 65 5.25 1.99 6.34
N THR A 66 4.14 1.64 5.69
CA THR A 66 3.26 2.61 5.02
C THR A 66 2.57 3.53 6.01
N GLU A 67 2.02 2.99 7.10
CA GLU A 67 1.40 3.77 8.19
C GLU A 67 2.39 4.76 8.80
N ARG A 68 3.63 4.31 9.06
CA ARG A 68 4.70 5.19 9.58
C ARG A 68 5.04 6.31 8.61
N THR A 69 5.17 6.00 7.31
CA THR A 69 5.49 6.98 6.27
C THR A 69 4.41 8.06 6.18
N ILE A 70 3.13 7.66 6.11
CA ILE A 70 2.00 8.59 6.04
C ILE A 70 1.93 9.45 7.30
N SER A 71 2.07 8.85 8.49
CA SER A 71 2.03 9.57 9.76
C SER A 71 3.16 10.61 9.87
N ALA A 72 4.36 10.27 9.40
CA ALA A 72 5.49 11.20 9.37
C ALA A 72 5.25 12.36 8.40
N ALA A 73 4.70 12.09 7.21
CA ALA A 73 4.38 13.11 6.21
C ALA A 73 3.31 14.10 6.72
N GLN A 74 2.27 13.62 7.41
CA GLN A 74 1.23 14.45 8.00
C GLN A 74 1.75 15.31 9.15
N SER A 75 2.66 14.77 9.96
CA SER A 75 3.27 15.49 11.09
C SER A 75 4.25 16.59 10.64
N GLY A 76 4.88 16.42 9.48
CA GLY A 76 5.83 17.40 8.90
C GLY A 76 5.19 18.52 8.08
N GLY A 77 3.89 18.46 7.79
CA GLY A 77 3.17 19.42 6.95
C GLY A 77 2.56 20.63 7.68
N SER A 78 2.87 20.81 8.97
CA SER A 78 2.46 21.99 9.75
C SER A 78 3.59 23.01 9.82
N ALA A 79 3.71 23.86 8.79
CA ALA A 79 4.53 25.09 8.82
C ALA A 79 3.89 26.16 7.94
#